data_AF-A0A9D7ZJZ3-F1
#
_entry.id   AF-A0A9D7ZJZ3-F1
#
_cell.length_a   1.000
_cell.length_b   1.000
_cell.length_c   1.000
_cell.angle_alpha   90.00
_cell.angle_beta   90.00
_cell.angle_gamma   90.00
#
_symmetry.space_group_name_H-M   'P 1'
#
loop_
_entity.id
_entity.type
_entity.pdbx_description
1 polymer ?
#
loop_
_entity_poly.entity_id
_entity_poly.type
_entity_poly.pdbx_seq_one_letter_code
_entity_poly.pdbx_strand_id
1 'polypeptide(L)'
;MKKHELMPKWLIGFFPKKFTAITISKNTAWYRDLETLDDEVIRRHEEVHMMQYERYGWFVFIILYLWYTIKHGYWNNPLEIEAREKSK
;
A
#
# COMPACT_ATOMS: atom_id res chain seq x y z
N MET A 1 15.06 -8.49 -1.28
CA MET A 1 13.92 -9.38 -1.00
C MET A 1 12.77 -8.52 -0.50
N LYS A 2 11.58 -8.62 -1.12
CA LYS A 2 10.38 -7.94 -0.65
C LYS A 2 9.85 -8.66 0.59
N LYS A 3 9.38 -7.91 1.58
CA LYS A 3 8.88 -8.40 2.86
C LYS A 3 7.38 -8.11 2.95
N HIS A 4 6.61 -9.14 3.22
CA HIS A 4 5.18 -9.05 3.51
C HIS A 4 5.01 -9.54 4.94
N GLU A 5 4.60 -8.66 5.82
CA GLU A 5 4.59 -8.91 7.27
C GLU A 5 3.24 -8.49 7.87
N LEU A 6 2.85 -9.11 8.98
CA LEU A 6 1.69 -8.62 9.73
C LEU A 6 2.01 -7.29 10.39
N MET A 7 1.04 -6.38 10.35
CA MET A 7 1.10 -5.13 11.08
C MET A 7 1.21 -5.42 12.58
N PRO A 8 2.07 -4.70 13.33
CA PRO A 8 2.16 -4.86 14.78
C PRO A 8 0.79 -4.71 15.44
N LYS A 9 0.44 -5.63 16.36
CA LYS A 9 -0.91 -5.68 16.96
C LYS A 9 -1.33 -4.37 17.65
N TRP A 10 -0.38 -3.65 18.24
CA TRP A 10 -0.61 -2.37 18.88
C TRP A 10 -0.95 -1.24 17.89
N LEU A 11 -0.58 -1.37 16.60
CA LEU A 11 -0.93 -0.43 15.54
C LEU A 11 -2.33 -0.67 14.97
N ILE A 12 -2.83 -1.91 14.97
CA ILE A 12 -4.13 -2.29 14.38
C ILE A 12 -5.28 -1.41 14.90
N GLY A 13 -5.24 -1.03 16.18
CA GLY A 13 -6.29 -0.21 16.81
C GLY A 13 -6.41 1.22 16.27
N PHE A 14 -5.37 1.75 15.63
CA PHE A 14 -5.39 3.09 15.04
C PHE A 14 -5.99 3.12 13.63
N PHE A 15 -6.15 1.96 12.99
CA PHE A 15 -6.67 1.86 11.64
C PHE A 15 -8.15 1.41 11.62
N PRO A 16 -8.99 2.03 10.76
CA PRO A 16 -10.37 1.56 10.55
C PRO A 16 -10.42 0.08 10.22
N LYS A 17 -11.51 -0.62 10.59
CA LYS A 17 -11.67 -2.07 10.35
C LYS A 17 -11.52 -2.48 8.87
N LYS A 18 -11.80 -1.57 7.94
CA LYS A 18 -11.71 -1.80 6.48
C LYS A 18 -10.30 -1.64 5.90
N PHE A 19 -9.33 -1.20 6.70
CA PHE A 19 -7.95 -1.06 6.26
C PHE A 19 -7.27 -2.42 6.17
N THR A 20 -6.78 -2.76 4.98
CA THR A 20 -6.25 -4.10 4.65
C THR A 20 -4.73 -4.17 4.71
N ALA A 21 -4.03 -3.24 4.04
CA ALA A 21 -2.57 -3.24 3.96
C ALA A 21 -2.00 -1.83 3.72
N ILE A 22 -0.69 -1.69 3.93
CA ILE A 22 0.08 -0.49 3.59
C ILE A 22 1.54 -0.81 3.28
N THR A 23 2.04 -0.21 2.21
CA THR A 23 3.47 -0.15 1.91
C THR A 23 4.15 0.94 2.73
N ILE A 24 5.15 0.55 3.52
CA ILE A 24 5.89 1.47 4.41
C ILE A 24 7.28 1.81 3.88
N SER A 25 7.80 1.03 2.93
CA SER A 25 9.09 1.23 2.29
C SER A 25 9.14 0.57 0.92
N LYS A 26 10.22 0.79 0.17
CA LYS A 26 10.48 0.11 -1.12
C LYS A 26 10.59 -1.42 -1.06
N ASN A 27 10.57 -2.01 0.14
CA ASN A 27 10.79 -3.43 0.33
C ASN A 27 9.89 -4.07 1.40
N THR A 28 8.99 -3.31 2.02
CA THR A 28 8.16 -3.82 3.12
C THR A 28 6.73 -3.29 3.01
N ALA A 29 5.78 -4.21 3.11
CA ALA A 29 4.36 -3.93 3.29
C ALA A 29 3.83 -4.64 4.53
N TRP A 30 2.91 -3.98 5.22
CA TRP A 30 2.21 -4.49 6.39
C TRP A 30 0.76 -4.79 6.08
N TYR A 31 0.29 -5.91 6.59
CA TYR A 31 -1.07 -6.43 6.38
C TYR A 31 -1.81 -6.50 7.70
N ARG A 32 -3.12 -6.28 7.68
CA ARG A 32 -3.93 -6.27 8.91
C ARG A 32 -3.98 -7.65 9.57
N ASP A 33 -4.15 -8.69 8.76
CA ASP A 33 -4.41 -10.05 9.20
C ASP A 33 -3.83 -11.07 8.20
N LEU A 34 -3.90 -12.36 8.54
CA LEU A 34 -3.37 -13.43 7.70
C LEU A 34 -4.14 -13.57 6.38
N GLU A 35 -5.45 -13.29 6.39
CA GLU A 35 -6.27 -13.37 5.18
C GLU A 35 -5.80 -12.36 4.13
N THR A 36 -5.62 -11.10 4.53
CA THR A 36 -5.11 -10.06 3.65
C THR A 36 -3.64 -10.27 3.26
N LEU A 37 -2.83 -10.89 4.14
CA LEU A 37 -1.44 -11.24 3.87
C LEU A 37 -1.30 -12.37 2.84
N ASP A 38 -2.21 -13.35 2.86
CA ASP A 38 -2.20 -14.50 1.96
C ASP A 38 -2.92 -14.23 0.63
N ASP A 39 -3.64 -13.11 0.51
CA ASP A 39 -4.27 -12.67 -0.73
C ASP A 39 -3.22 -12.18 -1.74
N GLU A 40 -3.05 -12.93 -2.83
CA GLU A 40 -2.06 -12.63 -3.86
C GLU A 40 -2.32 -11.31 -4.60
N VAL A 41 -3.59 -10.92 -4.78
CA VAL A 41 -3.94 -9.66 -5.45
C VAL A 41 -3.55 -8.47 -4.57
N ILE A 42 -3.81 -8.55 -3.26
CA ILE A 42 -3.39 -7.51 -2.31
C ILE A 42 -1.86 -7.47 -2.23
N ARG A 43 -1.18 -8.63 -2.23
CA ARG A 43 0.29 -8.67 -2.28
C ARG A 43 0.86 -7.97 -3.49
N ARG A 44 0.38 -8.31 -4.69
CA ARG A 44 0.81 -7.68 -5.93
C ARG A 44 0.51 -6.18 -5.95
N HIS A 45 -0.62 -5.76 -5.38
CA HIS A 45 -0.98 -4.35 -5.23
C HIS A 45 0.06 -3.59 -4.40
N GLU A 46 0.41 -4.09 -3.21
CA GLU A 46 1.44 -3.48 -2.37
C GLU A 46 2.83 -3.52 -3.02
N GLU A 47 3.15 -4.58 -3.77
CA GLU A 47 4.39 -4.63 -4.53
C GLU A 47 4.49 -3.52 -5.59
N VAL A 48 3.37 -3.06 -6.16
CA VAL A 48 3.35 -1.90 -7.06
C VAL A 48 3.65 -0.62 -6.31
N HIS A 49 3.11 -0.44 -5.11
CA HIS A 49 3.49 0.68 -4.24
C HIS A 49 4.97 0.63 -3.86
N MET A 50 5.56 -0.55 -3.64
CA MET A 50 7.01 -0.68 -3.43
C MET A 50 7.81 -0.21 -4.64
N MET A 51 7.38 -0.56 -5.86
CA MET A 51 8.01 -0.10 -7.11
C MET A 51 7.84 1.42 -7.30
N GLN A 52 6.69 1.99 -6.92
CA GLN A 52 6.48 3.44 -6.94
C GLN A 52 7.38 4.13 -5.90
N TYR A 53 7.55 3.54 -4.70
CA TYR A 53 8.50 3.98 -3.70
C TYR A 53 9.95 3.97 -4.22
N GLU A 54 10.32 2.95 -5.00
CA GLU A 54 11.62 2.87 -5.65
C GLU A 54 11.79 3.92 -6.76
N ARG A 55 10.73 4.17 -7.55
CA ARG A 55 10.73 5.15 -8.65
C ARG A 55 10.83 6.59 -8.15
N TYR A 56 10.08 6.94 -7.11
CA TYR A 56 9.95 8.32 -6.64
C TYR A 56 10.79 8.62 -5.39
N GLY A 57 11.19 7.60 -4.63
CA GLY A 57 11.68 7.77 -3.27
C GLY A 57 10.53 8.02 -2.29
N TRP A 58 10.78 7.73 -1.01
CA TRP A 58 9.75 7.72 0.03
C TRP A 58 9.02 9.07 0.18
N PHE A 59 9.77 10.17 0.20
CA PHE A 59 9.22 11.50 0.47
C PHE A 59 8.32 11.98 -0.67
N VAL A 60 8.79 11.85 -1.90
CA VAL A 60 8.02 12.27 -3.09
C VAL A 60 6.81 11.37 -3.28
N PHE A 61 6.94 10.07 -3.05
CA PHE A 61 5.81 9.14 -3.11
C PHE A 61 4.69 9.56 -2.16
N ILE A 62 5.00 9.83 -0.88
CA ILE A 62 4.00 10.25 0.11
C ILE A 62 3.32 11.55 -0.31
N ILE A 63 4.09 12.55 -0.76
CA ILE A 63 3.52 13.83 -1.22
C ILE A 63 2.58 13.62 -2.40
N LEU A 64 3.01 12.87 -3.43
CA LEU A 64 2.19 12.59 -4.60
C LEU A 64 0.92 11.82 -4.23
N TYR A 65 1.04 10.80 -3.37
CA TYR A 65 -0.08 9.98 -2.94
C TYR A 65 -1.11 10.82 -2.19
N LEU A 66 -0.69 11.63 -1.21
CA LEU A 66 -1.58 12.52 -0.47
C LEU A 66 -2.21 13.58 -1.39
N TRP A 67 -1.41 14.21 -2.25
CA TRP A 67 -1.88 15.21 -3.19
C TRP A 67 -2.97 14.65 -4.12
N TYR A 68 -2.73 13.50 -4.74
CA TYR A 68 -3.71 12.86 -5.62
C TYR A 68 -4.93 12.33 -4.85
N THR A 69 -4.75 11.87 -3.62
CA THR A 69 -5.87 11.46 -2.77
C THR A 69 -6.78 12.64 -2.43
N ILE A 70 -6.22 13.81 -2.11
CA ILE A 70 -7.00 15.03 -1.86
C ILE A 70 -7.69 15.51 -3.14
N LYS A 71 -6.99 15.47 -4.28
CA LYS A 71 -7.49 16.00 -5.55
C LYS A 71 -8.53 15.10 -6.24
N HIS A 72 -8.39 13.78 -6.14
CA HIS A 72 -9.18 12.80 -6.91
C HIS A 72 -9.92 11.77 -6.04
N GLY A 73 -9.62 11.69 -4.74
CA GLY A 73 -10.06 10.61 -3.88
C GLY A 73 -9.23 9.33 -4.07
N TYR A 74 -9.39 8.38 -3.16
CA TYR A 74 -8.64 7.11 -3.16
C TYR A 74 -8.84 6.28 -4.44
N TRP A 75 -10.09 6.10 -4.89
CA TRP A 75 -10.42 5.27 -6.06
C TRP A 75 -9.91 5.82 -7.39
N ASN A 76 -9.73 7.14 -7.50
CA ASN A 76 -9.24 7.79 -8.73
C ASN A 76 -7.81 8.33 -8.58
N ASN A 77 -7.10 8.00 -7.49
CA ASN A 77 -5.70 8.35 -7.33
C ASN A 77 -4.88 7.61 -8.42
N PRO A 78 -4.09 8.29 -9.26
CA PRO A 78 -3.33 7.64 -10.33
C PRO A 78 -2.38 6.53 -9.85
N LEU A 79 -1.81 6.66 -8.64
CA LEU A 79 -0.93 5.63 -8.05
C LEU A 79 -1.72 4.37 -7.68
N GLU A 80 -2.94 4.56 -7.20
CA GLU A 80 -3.90 3.51 -6.84
C GLU A 80 -4.49 2.81 -8.07
N ILE A 81 -4.70 3.55 -9.15
CA ILE A 81 -5.11 3.00 -10.45
C ILE A 81 -4.00 2.10 -11.00
N GLU A 82 -2.75 2.60 -11.06
CA GLU A 82 -1.59 1.78 -11.50
C GLU A 82 -1.48 0.50 -10.65
N ALA A 83 -1.64 0.61 -9.33
CA ALA A 83 -1.57 -0.52 -8.42
C ALA A 83 -2.68 -1.55 -8.68
N ARG A 84 -3.93 -1.12 -8.89
CA ARG A 84 -5.06 -2.01 -9.24
C ARG A 84 -4.96 -2.64 -10.62
N GLU A 85 -4.39 -1.95 -11.60
CA GLU A 85 -4.26 -2.47 -12.95
C GLU A 85 -3.18 -3.56 -13.04
N LYS A 86 -2.08 -3.39 -12.30
CA LYS A 86 -0.95 -4.33 -12.30
C LYS A 86 -1.08 -5.48 -11.30
N SER A 87 -2.08 -5.45 -10.41
CA SER A 87 -2.27 -6.48 -9.39
C SER A 87 -3.28 -7.57 -9.76
N LYS A 88 -4.04 -7.38 -10.84
CA LYS A 88 -4.97 -8.39 -11.40
C LYS A 88 -4.19 -9.47 -12.15
#